data_AF-A0A397BNM3-F1
#
_entry.id   AF-A0A397BNM3-F1
#
_cell.length_a   1.000
_cell.length_b   1.000
_cell.length_c   1.000
_cell.angle_alpha   90.00
_cell.angle_beta   90.00
_cell.angle_gamma   90.00
#
_symmetry.space_group_name_H-M   'P 1'
#
loop_
_entity.id
_entity.type
_entity.pdbx_description
1 polymer ?
#
loop_
_entity_poly.entity_id
_entity_poly.type
_entity_poly.pdbx_seq_one_letter_code
_entity_poly.pdbx_strand_id
1 'polypeptide(L)'
;MWWGVAVFNPLLSFLSLGVMPLSTINMFKNTVLSKMALVVGGHTFETLVTLDAFIVLSGAVLTAYVGINGLIRRLASDRVVPPFLLHENTWRGTNHWILWGYFAVATSLVLVLRGDVETLSGVYTYAFLGLMTLFGSGCMLLKYKRAALPRDVIAPWSACLTGVSLVIVAFFGNLMGDPTVLTYFALYFSLVLAVVFVMLERLFLLRLVMYALQRMCPSRRSKAGESATTQDKGTGAMGGRTIVRAMREIADTSPTVFFAKHCDLPLLNKAILYARANEHTSHLLVVHVSTESGVQAMADEEDGKNVETLAESVAILDRIYPKLKIDFVHVAMHSGEFGPAAIEWVSSAYGIPKNMMFMKQPSASFPHSIATLGGVRIVTG
;
A
#
# COMPACT_ATOMS: atom_id res chain seq x y z
N MET A 1 2.98 9.45 23.75
CA MET A 1 2.32 10.54 23.00
C MET A 1 1.09 11.11 23.72
N TRP A 2 0.07 10.31 24.04
CA TRP A 2 -1.17 10.80 24.67
C TRP A 2 -0.98 11.61 25.95
N TRP A 3 -0.11 11.15 26.87
CA TRP A 3 0.24 11.91 28.08
C TRP A 3 0.86 13.28 27.79
N GLY A 4 1.69 13.37 26.75
CA GLY A 4 2.30 14.64 26.35
C GLY A 4 1.23 15.65 25.93
N VAL A 5 0.29 15.24 25.06
CA VAL A 5 -0.81 16.12 24.63
C VAL A 5 -1.71 16.50 25.81
N ALA A 6 -2.04 15.55 26.68
CA ALA A 6 -2.91 15.77 27.83
C ALA A 6 -2.33 16.74 28.87
N VAL A 7 -1.00 16.80 29.00
CA VAL A 7 -0.32 17.70 29.95
C VAL A 7 0.07 19.03 29.29
N PHE A 8 0.74 18.99 28.13
CA PHE A 8 1.29 20.20 27.52
C PHE A 8 0.22 21.12 26.93
N ASN A 9 -0.83 20.59 26.27
CA ASN A 9 -1.82 21.47 25.63
C ASN A 9 -2.60 22.34 26.64
N PRO A 10 -3.14 21.78 27.74
CA PRO A 10 -3.78 22.60 28.76
C PRO A 10 -2.80 23.55 29.45
N LEU A 11 -1.57 23.09 29.73
CA LEU A 11 -0.55 23.91 30.38
C LEU A 11 -0.14 25.11 29.51
N LEU A 12 0.10 24.90 28.22
CA LEU A 12 0.41 25.98 27.27
C LEU A 12 -0.75 26.96 27.12
N SER A 13 -1.99 26.46 27.10
CA SER A 13 -3.19 27.31 27.04
C SER A 13 -3.31 28.15 28.32
N PHE A 14 -3.07 27.55 29.48
CA PHE A 14 -3.08 28.25 30.77
C PHE A 14 -1.98 29.32 30.84
N LEU A 15 -0.75 28.98 30.46
CA LEU A 15 0.37 29.92 30.44
C LEU A 15 0.15 31.07 29.46
N SER A 16 -0.38 30.79 28.26
CA SER A 16 -0.64 31.84 27.26
C SER A 16 -1.68 32.86 27.74
N LEU A 17 -2.75 32.40 28.38
CA LEU A 17 -3.77 33.27 28.99
C LEU A 17 -3.26 34.02 30.23
N GLY A 18 -2.30 33.45 30.95
CA GLY A 18 -1.65 34.11 32.10
C GLY A 18 -0.70 35.23 31.70
N VAL A 19 -0.09 35.14 30.50
CA VAL A 19 0.92 36.10 30.03
C VAL A 19 0.32 37.21 29.16
N MET A 20 -0.69 36.89 28.33
CA MET A 20 -1.27 37.84 27.38
C MET A 20 -2.80 37.81 27.39
N PRO A 21 -3.47 38.97 27.18
CA PRO A 21 -4.92 39.00 27.04
C PRO A 21 -5.36 38.31 25.74
N LEU A 22 -6.56 37.70 25.77
CA LEU A 22 -7.11 36.92 24.66
C LEU A 22 -7.18 37.70 23.33
N SER A 23 -7.43 39.01 23.40
CA SER A 23 -7.45 39.89 22.22
C SER A 23 -6.10 39.91 21.49
N THR A 24 -4.99 39.94 22.24
CA THR A 24 -3.63 39.94 21.67
C THR A 24 -3.28 38.58 21.11
N ILE A 25 -3.69 37.49 21.77
CA ILE A 25 -3.51 36.13 21.27
C ILE A 25 -4.19 35.95 19.91
N ASN A 26 -5.44 36.41 19.78
CA ASN A 26 -6.19 36.33 18.53
C ASN A 26 -5.56 37.18 17.41
N MET A 27 -5.01 38.36 17.74
CA MET A 27 -4.31 39.21 16.78
C MET A 27 -3.03 38.55 16.24
N PHE A 28 -2.28 37.84 17.09
CA PHE A 28 -1.04 37.17 16.73
C PHE A 28 -1.19 35.64 16.63
N LYS A 29 -2.32 35.13 16.13
CA LYS A 29 -2.65 33.68 16.13
C LYS A 29 -1.57 32.77 15.52
N ASN A 30 -0.83 33.26 14.51
CA ASN A 30 0.22 32.50 13.84
C ASN A 30 1.60 32.57 14.54
N THR A 31 1.77 33.50 15.49
CA THR A 31 3.06 33.81 16.14
C THR A 31 2.92 34.01 17.66
N VAL A 32 1.89 33.40 18.27
CA VAL A 32 1.58 33.55 19.70
C VAL A 32 2.79 33.23 20.58
N LEU A 33 3.54 32.17 20.25
CA LEU A 33 4.64 31.70 21.07
C LEU A 33 5.81 32.71 21.12
N SER A 34 6.14 33.35 20.00
CA SER A 34 7.20 34.36 19.96
C SER A 34 6.77 35.64 20.69
N LYS A 35 5.50 36.03 20.58
CA LYS A 35 4.95 37.17 21.33
C LYS A 35 4.84 36.92 22.83
N MET A 36 4.51 35.70 23.24
CA MET A 36 4.55 35.32 24.64
C MET A 36 5.99 35.41 25.19
N ALA A 37 6.97 34.95 24.42
CA ALA A 37 8.38 35.05 24.79
C ALA A 37 8.86 36.51 24.89
N LEU A 38 8.40 37.38 23.98
CA LEU A 38 8.70 38.82 24.03
C LEU A 38 8.18 39.46 25.33
N VAL A 39 6.96 39.13 25.75
CA VAL A 39 6.35 39.70 26.97
C VAL A 39 7.06 39.21 28.23
N VAL A 40 7.47 37.94 28.28
CA VAL A 40 8.11 37.35 29.47
C VAL A 40 9.58 37.71 29.60
N GLY A 41 10.33 37.66 28.49
CA GLY A 41 11.80 37.69 28.51
C GLY A 41 12.44 38.69 27.54
N GLY A 42 11.65 39.55 26.91
CA GLY A 42 12.14 40.54 25.95
C GLY A 42 12.61 39.93 24.62
N HIS A 43 13.31 40.74 23.81
CA HIS A 43 13.73 40.35 22.46
C HIS A 43 14.73 39.18 22.39
N THR A 44 15.56 38.99 23.41
CA THR A 44 16.49 37.85 23.49
C THR A 44 15.72 36.55 23.62
N PHE A 45 14.65 36.53 24.42
CA PHE A 45 13.84 35.33 24.56
C PHE A 45 12.93 35.08 23.33
N GLU A 46 12.41 36.14 22.72
CA GLU A 46 11.70 36.07 21.43
C GLU A 46 12.56 35.41 20.34
N THR A 47 13.82 35.83 20.20
CA THR A 47 14.73 35.27 19.16
C THR A 47 15.08 33.82 19.44
N LEU A 48 15.37 33.44 20.70
CA LEU A 48 15.65 32.05 21.07
C LEU A 48 14.46 31.13 20.78
N VAL A 49 13.25 31.51 21.20
CA VAL A 49 12.04 30.72 20.96
C VAL A 49 11.70 30.64 19.47
N THR A 50 11.94 31.71 18.71
CA THR A 50 11.71 31.71 17.26
C THR A 50 12.70 30.79 16.53
N LEU A 51 13.98 30.79 16.95
CA LEU A 51 15.00 29.88 16.40
C LEU A 51 14.65 28.42 16.70
N ASP A 52 14.26 28.12 17.94
CA ASP A 52 13.82 26.78 18.34
C ASP A 52 12.60 26.33 17.52
N ALA A 53 11.57 27.17 17.41
CA ALA A 53 10.39 26.90 16.60
C ALA A 53 10.74 26.63 15.13
N PHE A 54 11.70 27.38 14.55
CA PHE A 54 12.19 27.15 13.19
C PHE A 54 12.87 25.78 13.03
N ILE A 55 13.72 25.39 13.97
CA ILE A 55 14.40 24.09 13.96
C ILE A 55 13.38 22.95 14.07
N VAL A 56 12.41 23.07 14.99
CA VAL A 56 11.34 22.08 15.20
C VAL A 56 10.47 21.93 13.96
N LEU A 57 10.04 23.03 13.34
CA LEU A 57 9.25 23.00 12.10
C LEU A 57 10.04 22.41 10.92
N SER A 58 11.34 22.71 10.82
CA SER A 58 12.22 22.10 9.82
C SER A 58 12.32 20.58 9.99
N GLY A 59 12.39 20.10 11.23
CA GLY A 59 12.37 18.67 11.55
C GLY A 59 11.05 17.98 11.14
N ALA A 60 9.91 18.65 11.32
CA ALA A 60 8.61 18.13 10.89
C ALA A 60 8.55 17.98 9.35
N VAL A 61 9.07 18.95 8.60
CA VAL A 61 9.17 18.87 7.14
C VAL A 61 10.06 17.71 6.70
N LEU A 62 11.23 17.53 7.32
CA LEU A 62 12.12 16.41 7.01
C LEU A 62 11.45 15.05 7.29
N THR A 63 10.71 14.95 8.40
CA THR A 63 9.95 13.74 8.76
C THR A 63 8.89 13.42 7.71
N ALA A 64 8.23 14.43 7.15
CA ALA A 64 7.25 14.24 6.07
C ALA A 64 7.91 13.66 4.81
N TYR A 65 9.12 14.10 4.44
CA TYR A 65 9.89 13.52 3.33
C TYR A 65 10.25 12.06 3.56
N VAL A 66 10.67 11.68 4.77
CA VAL A 66 10.94 10.27 5.12
C VAL A 66 9.66 9.44 5.03
N GLY A 67 8.55 9.97 5.56
CA GLY A 67 7.24 9.30 5.55
C GLY A 67 6.70 9.05 4.15
N ILE A 68 6.67 10.08 3.29
CA ILE A 68 6.16 9.95 1.91
C ILE A 68 7.05 9.03 1.07
N ASN A 69 8.38 9.07 1.28
CA ASN A 69 9.30 8.18 0.59
C ASN A 69 9.01 6.70 0.90
N GLY A 70 8.83 6.37 2.19
CA GLY A 70 8.46 5.02 2.61
C GLY A 70 7.10 4.57 2.06
N LEU A 71 6.09 5.45 2.14
CA LEU A 71 4.73 5.16 1.68
C LEU A 71 4.68 4.89 0.17
N ILE A 72 5.18 5.82 -0.63
CA ILE A 72 5.14 5.70 -2.10
C ILE A 72 6.01 4.56 -2.58
N ARG A 73 7.18 4.32 -1.96
CA ARG A 73 8.01 3.14 -2.26
C ARG A 73 7.23 1.86 -2.04
N ARG A 74 6.52 1.72 -0.91
CA ARG A 74 5.71 0.53 -0.63
C ARG A 74 4.56 0.37 -1.63
N LEU A 75 3.81 1.45 -1.89
CA LEU A 75 2.72 1.43 -2.86
C LEU A 75 3.19 1.10 -4.28
N ALA A 76 4.38 1.54 -4.67
CA ALA A 76 4.95 1.26 -5.98
C ALA A 76 5.38 -0.21 -6.08
N SER A 77 5.98 -0.77 -5.03
CA SER A 77 6.27 -2.22 -4.94
C SER A 77 5.00 -3.06 -4.99
N ASP A 78 3.90 -2.57 -4.41
CA ASP A 78 2.57 -3.19 -4.46
C ASP A 78 1.80 -2.88 -5.78
N ARG A 79 2.44 -2.23 -6.76
CA ARG A 79 1.88 -1.88 -8.08
C ARG A 79 0.66 -0.95 -8.05
N VAL A 80 0.44 -0.26 -6.93
CA VAL A 80 -0.64 0.72 -6.74
C VAL A 80 -0.31 2.06 -7.43
N VAL A 81 0.98 2.40 -7.50
CA VAL A 81 1.49 3.59 -8.19
C VAL A 81 2.56 3.19 -9.23
N PRO A 82 2.95 4.09 -10.16
CA PRO A 82 3.85 3.74 -11.25
C PRO A 82 5.24 3.26 -10.78
N PRO A 83 5.85 2.28 -11.48
CA PRO A 83 7.12 1.69 -11.07
C PRO A 83 8.33 2.63 -11.20
N PHE A 84 8.27 3.67 -12.04
CA PHE A 84 9.39 4.62 -12.20
C PHE A 84 9.73 5.35 -10.88
N LEU A 85 8.78 5.44 -9.95
CA LEU A 85 8.98 6.01 -8.62
C LEU A 85 9.97 5.19 -7.78
N LEU A 86 10.15 3.90 -8.08
CA LEU A 86 11.13 3.03 -7.42
C LEU A 86 12.56 3.25 -7.91
N HIS A 87 12.79 4.07 -8.93
CA HIS A 87 14.13 4.27 -9.45
C HIS A 87 15.03 4.95 -8.40
N GLU A 88 16.11 4.26 -8.03
CA GLU A 88 17.08 4.72 -7.05
C GLU A 88 18.21 5.52 -7.73
N ASN A 89 18.66 6.59 -7.08
CA ASN A 89 19.83 7.34 -7.54
C ASN A 89 21.11 6.55 -7.24
N THR A 90 22.03 6.46 -8.19
CA THR A 90 23.29 5.71 -8.06
C THR A 90 24.22 6.26 -6.98
N TRP A 91 24.17 7.57 -6.68
CA TRP A 91 25.08 8.17 -5.70
C TRP A 91 24.65 7.95 -4.24
N ARG A 92 23.35 7.99 -3.95
CA ARG A 92 22.82 7.96 -2.56
C ARG A 92 21.81 6.85 -2.28
N GLY A 93 21.45 6.03 -3.28
CA GLY A 93 20.43 4.98 -3.14
C GLY A 93 19.03 5.51 -2.82
N THR A 94 18.73 6.77 -3.15
CA THR A 94 17.46 7.43 -2.80
C THR A 94 16.49 7.46 -3.98
N ASN A 95 15.19 7.26 -3.69
CA ASN A 95 14.11 7.34 -4.69
C ASN A 95 13.76 8.81 -5.01
N HIS A 96 14.63 9.45 -5.78
CA HIS A 96 14.58 10.90 -6.04
C HIS A 96 13.28 11.38 -6.69
N TRP A 97 12.65 10.57 -7.55
CA TRP A 97 11.35 10.92 -8.16
C TRP A 97 10.24 11.10 -7.14
N ILE A 98 10.26 10.33 -6.04
CA ILE A 98 9.28 10.48 -4.97
C ILE A 98 9.49 11.83 -4.26
N LEU A 99 10.74 12.19 -3.97
CA LEU A 99 11.09 13.44 -3.30
C LEU A 99 10.71 14.65 -4.16
N TRP A 100 11.05 14.64 -5.44
CA TRP A 100 10.68 15.70 -6.39
C TRP A 100 9.16 15.79 -6.58
N GLY A 101 8.48 14.65 -6.66
CA GLY A 101 7.02 14.60 -6.75
C GLY A 101 6.35 15.22 -5.52
N TYR A 102 6.81 14.86 -4.32
CA TYR A 102 6.31 15.45 -3.08
C TYR A 102 6.61 16.95 -3.00
N PHE A 103 7.82 17.38 -3.36
CA PHE A 103 8.17 18.81 -3.43
C PHE A 103 7.24 19.58 -4.36
N ALA A 104 6.95 19.04 -5.55
CA ALA A 104 6.05 19.67 -6.51
C ALA A 104 4.61 19.77 -5.96
N VAL A 105 4.08 18.70 -5.35
CA VAL A 105 2.74 18.71 -4.74
C VAL A 105 2.67 19.68 -3.56
N ALA A 106 3.65 19.64 -2.65
CA ALA A 106 3.70 20.55 -1.50
C ALA A 106 3.80 22.01 -1.94
N THR A 107 4.67 22.32 -2.90
CA THR A 107 4.82 23.68 -3.45
C THR A 107 3.53 24.12 -4.15
N SER A 108 2.87 23.23 -4.91
CA SER A 108 1.61 23.56 -5.58
C SER A 108 0.52 23.94 -4.58
N LEU A 109 0.42 23.25 -3.43
CA LEU A 109 -0.53 23.59 -2.37
C LEU A 109 -0.24 24.98 -1.81
N VAL A 110 1.01 25.28 -1.47
CA VAL A 110 1.38 26.59 -0.94
C VAL A 110 1.05 27.71 -1.93
N LEU A 111 1.32 27.52 -3.23
CA LEU A 111 1.05 28.51 -4.26
C LEU A 111 -0.46 28.71 -4.50
N VAL A 112 -1.24 27.62 -4.60
CA VAL A 112 -2.69 27.68 -4.84
C VAL A 112 -3.42 28.31 -3.65
N LEU A 113 -3.02 27.97 -2.43
CA LEU A 113 -3.58 28.54 -1.20
C LEU A 113 -2.97 29.91 -0.84
N ARG A 114 -2.06 30.45 -1.66
CA ARG A 114 -1.37 31.75 -1.43
C ARG A 114 -0.72 31.86 -0.05
N GLY A 115 -0.24 30.75 0.50
CA GLY A 115 0.34 30.70 1.84
C GLY A 115 -0.65 30.89 3.00
N ASP A 116 -1.96 30.78 2.76
CA ASP A 116 -2.94 30.81 3.86
C ASP A 116 -2.89 29.51 4.68
N VAL A 117 -2.38 29.66 5.90
CA VAL A 117 -2.18 28.57 6.86
C VAL A 117 -3.51 28.01 7.35
N GLU A 118 -4.56 28.82 7.41
CA GLU A 118 -5.88 28.41 7.92
C GLU A 118 -6.57 27.44 6.95
N THR A 119 -6.66 27.83 5.67
CA THR A 119 -7.16 26.95 4.61
C THR A 119 -6.31 25.68 4.49
N LEU A 120 -4.97 25.78 4.59
CA LEU A 120 -4.07 24.63 4.52
C LEU A 120 -4.29 23.63 5.67
N SER A 121 -4.45 24.15 6.90
CA SER A 121 -4.79 23.35 8.08
C SER A 121 -6.16 22.67 7.92
N GLY A 122 -7.12 23.36 7.29
CA GLY A 122 -8.41 22.79 6.94
C GLY A 122 -8.29 21.60 5.97
N VAL A 123 -7.50 21.71 4.90
CA VAL A 123 -7.25 20.60 3.95
C VAL A 123 -6.63 19.40 4.65
N TYR A 124 -5.64 19.64 5.53
CA TYR A 124 -5.06 18.59 6.36
C TYR A 124 -6.10 17.92 7.28
N THR A 125 -6.99 18.72 7.88
CA THR A 125 -8.03 18.22 8.78
C THR A 125 -8.99 17.26 8.07
N TYR A 126 -9.44 17.58 6.85
CA TYR A 126 -10.27 16.66 6.06
C TYR A 126 -9.55 15.37 5.70
N ALA A 127 -8.30 15.46 5.25
CA ALA A 127 -7.49 14.28 4.92
C ALA A 127 -7.30 13.37 6.15
N PHE A 128 -7.00 13.98 7.30
CA PHE A 128 -6.79 13.25 8.55
C PHE A 128 -8.08 12.60 9.07
N LEU A 129 -9.19 13.33 9.12
CA LEU A 129 -10.49 12.78 9.57
C LEU A 129 -10.99 11.68 8.62
N GLY A 130 -10.79 11.84 7.31
CA GLY A 130 -11.09 10.81 6.32
C GLY A 130 -10.26 9.54 6.53
N LEU A 131 -8.94 9.69 6.72
CA LEU A 131 -8.05 8.58 7.03
C LEU A 131 -8.45 7.87 8.33
N MET A 132 -8.76 8.62 9.40
CA MET A 132 -9.18 8.06 10.68
C MET A 132 -10.50 7.29 10.57
N THR A 133 -11.44 7.78 9.76
CA THR A 133 -12.71 7.10 9.47
C THR A 133 -12.48 5.79 8.73
N LEU A 134 -11.66 5.82 7.67
CA LEU A 134 -11.29 4.62 6.89
C LEU A 134 -10.53 3.60 7.75
N PHE A 135 -9.61 4.07 8.60
CA PHE A 135 -8.85 3.23 9.50
C PHE A 135 -9.75 2.54 10.52
N GLY A 136 -10.62 3.29 11.22
CA GLY A 136 -11.58 2.72 12.17
C GLY A 136 -12.54 1.73 11.51
N SER A 137 -13.03 2.06 10.32
CA SER A 137 -13.88 1.17 9.50
C SER A 137 -13.15 -0.10 9.07
N GLY A 138 -11.87 0.02 8.66
CA GLY A 138 -11.02 -1.11 8.31
C GLY A 138 -10.77 -2.05 9.50
N CYS A 139 -10.51 -1.50 10.68
CA CYS A 139 -10.40 -2.29 11.91
C CYS A 139 -11.69 -3.05 12.24
N MET A 140 -12.85 -2.42 12.07
CA MET A 140 -14.15 -3.09 12.22
C MET A 140 -14.37 -4.20 11.19
N LEU A 141 -13.99 -3.97 9.93
CA LEU A 141 -14.07 -4.98 8.87
C LEU A 141 -13.16 -6.19 9.17
N LEU A 142 -11.95 -5.96 9.68
CA LEU A 142 -11.04 -7.02 10.13
C LEU A 142 -11.59 -7.76 11.35
N LYS A 143 -12.25 -7.06 12.27
CA LYS A 143 -12.94 -7.68 13.41
C LYS A 143 -14.09 -8.59 12.98
N TYR A 144 -14.83 -8.21 11.94
CA TYR A 144 -15.92 -9.01 11.40
C TYR A 144 -15.43 -10.17 10.51
N LYS A 145 -14.59 -9.91 9.50
CA LYS A 145 -14.18 -10.93 8.51
C LYS A 145 -13.02 -11.82 8.95
N ARG A 146 -12.18 -11.39 9.90
CA ARG A 146 -10.94 -12.10 10.29
C ARG A 146 -10.78 -12.16 11.81
N ALA A 147 -11.78 -12.70 12.48
CA ALA A 147 -11.81 -12.80 13.94
C ALA A 147 -10.70 -13.72 14.52
N ALA A 148 -10.29 -14.76 13.78
CA ALA A 148 -9.28 -15.72 14.25
C ALA A 148 -7.82 -15.24 14.16
N LEU A 149 -7.55 -14.02 13.69
CA LEU A 149 -6.20 -13.44 13.74
C LEU A 149 -5.81 -13.13 15.19
N PRO A 150 -4.59 -13.48 15.63
CA PRO A 150 -4.12 -13.17 16.99
C PRO A 150 -4.04 -11.66 17.22
N ARG A 151 -4.47 -11.20 18.39
CA ARG A 151 -4.52 -9.77 18.78
C ARG A 151 -4.12 -9.61 20.23
N ASP A 152 -3.22 -8.68 20.50
CA ASP A 152 -2.80 -8.37 21.88
C ASP A 152 -3.89 -7.61 22.64
N VAL A 153 -4.66 -6.76 21.94
CA VAL A 153 -5.71 -5.94 22.52
C VAL A 153 -6.98 -6.04 21.67
N ILE A 154 -8.10 -6.39 22.32
CA ILE A 154 -9.40 -6.49 21.67
C ILE A 154 -10.29 -5.35 22.17
N ALA A 155 -10.48 -4.33 21.35
CA ALA A 155 -11.39 -3.23 21.66
C ALA A 155 -12.86 -3.68 21.57
N PRO A 156 -13.74 -3.28 22.51
CA PRO A 156 -15.17 -3.57 22.43
C PRO A 156 -15.81 -2.87 21.23
N TRP A 157 -16.90 -3.46 20.69
CA TRP A 157 -17.59 -2.89 19.51
C TRP A 157 -18.17 -1.50 19.77
N SER A 158 -18.62 -1.23 20.99
CA SER A 158 -19.11 0.10 21.40
C SER A 158 -18.03 1.17 21.26
N ALA A 159 -16.81 0.93 21.75
CA ALA A 159 -15.71 1.87 21.63
C ALA A 159 -15.35 2.17 20.16
N CYS A 160 -15.33 1.14 19.30
CA CYS A 160 -15.08 1.32 17.87
C CYS A 160 -16.19 2.14 17.19
N LEU A 161 -17.46 1.82 17.47
CA LEU A 161 -18.60 2.50 16.86
C LEU A 161 -18.70 3.95 17.32
N THR A 162 -18.53 4.21 18.61
CA THR A 162 -18.50 5.56 19.18
C THR A 162 -17.34 6.37 18.60
N GLY A 163 -16.13 5.78 18.53
CA GLY A 163 -14.97 6.46 17.96
C GLY A 163 -15.18 6.89 16.51
N VAL A 164 -15.65 5.97 15.65
CA VAL A 164 -15.93 6.30 14.24
C VAL A 164 -17.07 7.31 14.12
N SER A 165 -18.13 7.19 14.93
CA SER A 165 -19.24 8.14 14.92
C SER A 165 -18.79 9.55 15.30
N LEU A 166 -17.93 9.69 16.31
CA LEU A 166 -17.38 11.00 16.71
C LEU A 166 -16.52 11.62 15.61
N VAL A 167 -15.70 10.82 14.92
CA VAL A 167 -14.89 11.30 13.79
C VAL A 167 -15.78 11.74 12.62
N ILE A 168 -16.86 11.01 12.34
CA ILE A 168 -17.84 11.40 11.30
C ILE A 168 -18.55 12.71 11.67
N VAL A 169 -18.99 12.86 12.93
CA VAL A 169 -19.58 14.12 13.41
C VAL A 169 -18.57 15.27 13.30
N ALA A 170 -17.31 15.05 13.65
CA ALA A 170 -16.25 16.05 13.49
C ALA A 170 -16.00 16.40 12.01
N PHE A 171 -16.07 15.42 11.10
CA PHE A 171 -15.95 15.65 9.67
C PHE A 171 -17.07 16.56 9.14
N PHE A 172 -18.32 16.27 9.50
CA PHE A 172 -19.47 17.11 9.12
C PHE A 172 -19.45 18.48 9.81
N GLY A 173 -18.98 18.56 11.06
CA GLY A 173 -18.80 19.83 11.76
C GLY A 173 -17.81 20.76 11.06
N ASN A 174 -16.69 20.23 10.57
CA ASN A 174 -15.75 21.00 9.75
C ASN A 174 -16.36 21.39 8.40
N LEU A 175 -17.13 20.49 7.78
CA LEU A 175 -17.82 20.75 6.51
C LEU A 175 -18.79 21.94 6.57
N MET A 176 -19.51 22.08 7.68
CA MET A 176 -20.43 23.21 7.87
C MET A 176 -19.71 24.54 8.11
N GLY A 177 -18.42 24.53 8.47
CA GLY A 177 -17.63 25.74 8.73
C GLY A 177 -17.22 26.46 7.46
N ASP A 178 -16.42 25.81 6.62
CA ASP A 178 -15.98 26.38 5.33
C ASP A 178 -15.98 25.31 4.22
N PRO A 179 -16.96 25.36 3.29
CA PRO A 179 -17.05 24.39 2.20
C PRO A 179 -15.97 24.62 1.13
N THR A 180 -15.33 25.78 1.07
CA THR A 180 -14.28 26.06 0.07
C THR A 180 -13.05 25.18 0.29
N VAL A 181 -12.68 24.95 1.55
CA VAL A 181 -11.59 24.05 1.94
C VAL A 181 -11.84 22.61 1.44
N LEU A 182 -13.11 22.15 1.49
CA LEU A 182 -13.47 20.83 0.96
C LEU A 182 -13.18 20.73 -0.54
N THR A 183 -13.42 21.80 -1.31
CA THR A 183 -13.18 21.78 -2.76
C THR A 183 -11.69 21.56 -3.09
N TYR A 184 -10.78 22.22 -2.37
CA TYR A 184 -9.35 22.01 -2.52
C TYR A 184 -8.95 20.58 -2.14
N PHE A 185 -9.44 20.08 -1.00
CA PHE A 185 -9.21 18.69 -0.60
C PHE A 185 -9.70 17.70 -1.67
N ALA A 186 -10.94 17.86 -2.16
CA ALA A 186 -11.53 16.97 -3.15
C ALA A 186 -10.78 17.00 -4.49
N LEU A 187 -10.30 18.17 -4.92
CA LEU A 187 -9.51 18.31 -6.15
C LEU A 187 -8.19 17.52 -6.04
N TYR A 188 -7.40 17.74 -4.99
CA TYR A 188 -6.15 17.02 -4.80
C TYR A 188 -6.37 15.52 -4.58
N PHE A 189 -7.37 15.16 -3.77
CA PHE A 189 -7.74 13.76 -3.54
C PHE A 189 -8.14 13.06 -4.84
N SER A 190 -8.96 13.70 -5.68
CA SER A 190 -9.39 13.13 -6.96
C SER A 190 -8.22 12.95 -7.95
N LEU A 191 -7.25 13.87 -7.97
CA LEU A 191 -6.05 13.74 -8.79
C LEU A 191 -5.20 12.54 -8.36
N VAL A 192 -4.98 12.36 -7.06
CA VAL A 192 -4.27 11.19 -6.53
C VAL A 192 -5.05 9.90 -6.80
N LEU A 193 -6.37 9.91 -6.58
CA LEU A 193 -7.24 8.76 -6.84
C LEU A 193 -7.25 8.39 -8.33
N ALA A 194 -7.22 9.36 -9.23
CA ALA A 194 -7.15 9.13 -10.67
C ALA A 194 -5.84 8.42 -11.05
N VAL A 195 -4.70 8.85 -10.50
CA VAL A 195 -3.40 8.18 -10.73
C VAL A 195 -3.45 6.72 -10.24
N VAL A 196 -3.98 6.48 -9.04
CA VAL A 196 -4.13 5.12 -8.49
C VAL A 196 -5.09 4.29 -9.35
N PHE A 197 -6.23 4.84 -9.75
CA PHE A 197 -7.22 4.16 -10.58
C PHE A 197 -6.63 3.77 -11.94
N VAL A 198 -5.90 4.68 -12.59
CA VAL A 198 -5.20 4.40 -13.86
C VAL A 198 -4.19 3.27 -13.69
N MET A 199 -3.49 3.20 -12.55
CA MET A 199 -2.53 2.13 -12.27
C MET A 199 -3.20 0.78 -11.99
N LEU A 200 -4.27 0.75 -11.21
CA LEU A 200 -5.01 -0.48 -10.90
C LEU A 200 -5.68 -1.08 -12.13
N GLU A 201 -6.31 -0.24 -12.95
CA GLU A 201 -7.01 -0.63 -14.18
C GLU A 201 -6.14 -0.54 -15.44
N ARG A 202 -4.81 -0.42 -15.29
CA ARG A 202 -3.90 -0.18 -16.42
C ARG A 202 -4.03 -1.21 -17.55
N LEU A 203 -4.27 -2.48 -17.23
CA LEU A 203 -4.46 -3.53 -18.24
C LEU A 203 -5.79 -3.38 -18.99
N PHE A 204 -6.85 -2.94 -18.31
CA PHE A 204 -8.12 -2.63 -18.97
C PHE A 204 -7.97 -1.40 -19.86
N LEU A 205 -7.35 -0.32 -19.37
CA LEU A 205 -7.09 0.89 -20.14
C LEU A 205 -6.19 0.63 -21.37
N LEU A 206 -5.12 -0.15 -21.23
CA LEU A 206 -4.27 -0.53 -22.37
C LEU A 206 -5.03 -1.35 -23.42
N ARG A 207 -5.94 -2.24 -22.99
CA ARG A 207 -6.83 -2.97 -23.91
C ARG A 207 -7.81 -2.04 -24.63
N LEU A 208 -8.38 -1.06 -23.92
CA LEU A 208 -9.26 -0.05 -24.50
C LEU A 208 -8.51 0.81 -25.54
N VAL A 209 -7.30 1.26 -25.21
CA VAL A 209 -6.42 2.01 -26.12
C VAL A 209 -6.06 1.18 -27.34
N MET A 210 -5.77 -0.12 -27.16
CA MET A 210 -5.52 -1.03 -28.28
C MET A 210 -6.74 -1.15 -29.20
N TYR A 211 -7.93 -1.34 -28.63
CA TYR A 211 -9.18 -1.41 -29.40
C TYR A 211 -9.46 -0.09 -30.16
N ALA A 212 -9.24 1.06 -29.51
CA ALA A 212 -9.37 2.37 -30.13
C ALA A 212 -8.36 2.56 -31.28
N LEU A 213 -7.10 2.18 -31.08
CA LEU A 213 -6.06 2.25 -32.12
C LEU A 213 -6.33 1.33 -33.30
N GLN A 214 -6.89 0.13 -33.07
CA GLN A 214 -7.34 -0.76 -34.15
C GLN A 214 -8.43 -0.12 -35.01
N ARG A 215 -9.31 0.70 -34.40
CA ARG A 215 -10.40 1.39 -35.09
C ARG A 215 -9.95 2.67 -35.79
N MET A 216 -9.02 3.43 -35.20
CA MET A 216 -8.57 4.72 -35.74
C MET A 216 -7.40 4.60 -36.72
N CYS A 217 -6.47 3.67 -36.47
CA CYS A 217 -5.23 3.50 -37.25
C CYS A 217 -5.00 2.02 -37.62
N PRO A 218 -5.87 1.42 -38.45
CA PRO A 218 -5.70 0.05 -38.89
C PRO A 218 -4.38 -0.09 -39.67
N SER A 219 -3.52 -1.01 -39.23
CA SER A 219 -2.27 -1.33 -39.90
C SER A 219 -2.56 -1.88 -41.30
N ARG A 220 -2.08 -1.15 -42.32
CA ARG A 220 -2.24 -1.47 -43.75
C ARG A 220 -1.53 -2.77 -44.17
N ARG A 221 -0.77 -3.41 -43.28
CA ARG A 221 0.09 -4.57 -43.60
C ARG A 221 -0.62 -5.92 -43.51
N SER A 222 -1.88 -5.98 -43.09
CA SER A 222 -2.65 -7.24 -43.03
C SER A 222 -3.21 -7.71 -44.39
N LYS A 223 -2.99 -6.97 -45.49
CA LYS A 223 -3.52 -7.31 -46.82
C LYS A 223 -2.50 -7.88 -47.82
N ALA A 224 -1.23 -8.05 -47.44
CA ALA A 224 -0.22 -8.60 -48.35
C ALA A 224 0.39 -9.88 -47.78
N GLY A 225 -0.06 -11.03 -48.32
CA GLY A 225 0.67 -12.30 -48.30
C GLY A 225 0.41 -13.21 -47.10
N GLU A 226 -0.52 -14.15 -47.29
CA GLU A 226 -0.45 -15.47 -46.66
C GLU A 226 0.94 -16.08 -46.90
N SER A 227 1.74 -16.24 -45.84
CA SER A 227 2.82 -17.22 -45.66
C SER A 227 3.80 -16.69 -44.62
N ALA A 228 3.38 -16.66 -43.35
CA ALA A 228 4.32 -16.56 -42.24
C ALA A 228 3.82 -17.44 -41.09
N THR A 229 4.70 -18.34 -40.71
CA THR A 229 4.64 -19.33 -39.64
C THR A 229 3.97 -18.83 -38.35
N THR A 230 3.26 -19.76 -37.72
CA THR A 230 2.36 -19.73 -36.57
C THR A 230 2.87 -19.11 -35.26
N GLN A 231 3.32 -17.84 -35.23
CA GLN A 231 3.54 -17.19 -33.93
C GLN A 231 3.35 -15.67 -33.82
N ASP A 232 3.22 -14.93 -34.92
CA ASP A 232 3.17 -13.47 -34.86
C ASP A 232 1.89 -12.93 -35.49
N LYS A 233 0.75 -13.15 -34.81
CA LYS A 233 -0.52 -12.51 -35.18
C LYS A 233 -0.36 -11.00 -35.11
N GLY A 234 -0.22 -10.35 -36.26
CA GLY A 234 -0.14 -8.89 -36.37
C GLY A 234 -1.32 -8.24 -35.64
N THR A 235 -1.04 -7.34 -34.71
CA THR A 235 -2.00 -6.74 -33.77
C THR A 235 -3.03 -5.80 -34.43
N GLY A 236 -3.00 -5.65 -35.75
CA GLY A 236 -3.97 -4.87 -36.52
C GLY A 236 -3.84 -3.34 -36.40
N ALA A 237 -3.00 -2.81 -35.51
CA ALA A 237 -2.86 -1.36 -35.25
C ALA A 237 -1.39 -0.89 -35.37
N MET A 238 -1.17 0.33 -35.89
CA MET A 238 0.15 0.98 -35.78
C MET A 238 0.50 1.18 -34.29
N GLY A 239 1.66 0.68 -33.86
CA GLY A 239 2.09 0.71 -32.45
C GLY A 239 1.48 -0.38 -31.54
N GLY A 240 0.57 -1.23 -32.05
CA GLY A 240 -0.07 -2.29 -31.25
C GLY A 240 0.93 -3.32 -30.69
N ARG A 241 2.08 -3.52 -31.35
CA ARG A 241 3.17 -4.37 -30.85
C ARG A 241 3.79 -3.83 -29.54
N THR A 242 3.92 -2.51 -29.41
CA THR A 242 4.44 -1.88 -28.18
C THR A 242 3.46 -2.05 -27.02
N ILE A 243 2.16 -1.93 -27.29
CA ILE A 243 1.11 -2.13 -26.27
C ILE A 243 1.04 -3.59 -25.85
N VAL A 244 1.04 -4.53 -26.80
CA VAL A 244 1.08 -5.97 -26.47
C VAL A 244 2.35 -6.32 -25.70
N ARG A 245 3.51 -5.76 -26.08
CA ARG A 245 4.75 -5.95 -25.34
C ARG A 245 4.64 -5.42 -23.92
N ALA A 246 4.14 -4.20 -23.72
CA ALA A 246 3.94 -3.63 -22.39
C ALA A 246 2.94 -4.45 -21.56
N MET A 247 1.85 -4.94 -22.16
CA MET A 247 0.89 -5.81 -21.47
C MET A 247 1.51 -7.15 -21.07
N ARG A 248 2.29 -7.76 -21.98
CA ARG A 248 3.00 -9.02 -21.74
C ARG A 248 4.05 -8.86 -20.66
N GLU A 249 4.83 -7.79 -20.74
CA GLU A 249 5.79 -7.41 -19.70
C GLU A 249 5.06 -7.29 -18.36
N ILE A 250 3.99 -6.51 -18.25
CA ILE A 250 3.22 -6.38 -16.99
C ILE A 250 2.73 -7.73 -16.46
N ALA A 251 2.23 -8.61 -17.32
CA ALA A 251 1.70 -9.93 -16.95
C ALA A 251 2.79 -10.93 -16.54
N ASP A 252 3.95 -10.87 -17.20
CA ASP A 252 5.06 -11.81 -17.01
C ASP A 252 6.10 -11.29 -15.98
N THR A 253 6.01 -10.02 -15.55
CA THR A 253 7.02 -9.37 -14.67
C THR A 253 7.08 -9.95 -13.25
N SER A 254 6.08 -10.69 -12.77
CA SER A 254 6.30 -11.49 -11.55
C SER A 254 5.31 -12.64 -11.39
N PRO A 255 5.80 -13.88 -11.22
CA PRO A 255 4.97 -14.93 -10.68
C PRO A 255 4.51 -14.58 -9.28
N THR A 256 3.34 -15.08 -8.91
CA THR A 256 2.84 -15.00 -7.55
C THR A 256 3.02 -16.32 -6.84
N VAL A 257 3.20 -16.32 -5.53
CA VAL A 257 3.45 -17.54 -4.75
C VAL A 257 2.29 -17.78 -3.80
N PHE A 258 1.76 -19.00 -3.79
CA PHE A 258 0.84 -19.47 -2.77
C PHE A 258 1.48 -20.52 -1.89
N PHE A 259 1.53 -20.27 -0.58
CA PHE A 259 1.96 -21.28 0.39
C PHE A 259 0.81 -22.19 0.81
N ALA A 260 0.93 -23.49 0.49
CA ALA A 260 -0.05 -24.51 0.82
C ALA A 260 0.50 -25.49 1.87
N LYS A 261 -0.19 -25.60 3.01
CA LYS A 261 0.19 -26.52 4.10
C LYS A 261 -0.28 -27.96 3.88
N HIS A 262 -1.47 -28.14 3.30
CA HIS A 262 -2.08 -29.46 3.10
C HIS A 262 -2.71 -29.54 1.71
N CYS A 263 -2.91 -30.76 1.21
CA CYS A 263 -3.67 -31.01 0.00
C CYS A 263 -5.18 -30.82 0.26
N ASP A 264 -5.65 -29.60 0.03
CA ASP A 264 -7.06 -29.21 0.12
C ASP A 264 -7.45 -28.56 -1.21
N LEU A 265 -8.08 -29.35 -2.08
CA LEU A 265 -8.48 -28.93 -3.43
C LEU A 265 -9.42 -27.71 -3.40
N PRO A 266 -10.46 -27.64 -2.53
CA PRO A 266 -11.24 -26.42 -2.31
C PRO A 266 -10.38 -25.19 -1.98
N LEU A 267 -9.40 -25.32 -1.09
CA LEU A 267 -8.52 -24.21 -0.70
C LEU A 267 -7.64 -23.75 -1.87
N LEU A 268 -7.01 -24.69 -2.59
CA LEU A 268 -6.21 -24.40 -3.77
C LEU A 268 -7.04 -23.71 -4.85
N ASN A 269 -8.26 -24.21 -5.11
CA ASN A 269 -9.17 -23.61 -6.07
C ASN A 269 -9.53 -22.17 -5.69
N LYS A 270 -9.84 -21.91 -4.42
CA LYS A 270 -10.09 -20.53 -3.93
C LYS A 270 -8.86 -19.63 -4.08
N ALA A 271 -7.67 -20.15 -3.79
CA ALA A 271 -6.42 -19.40 -3.96
C ALA A 271 -6.17 -19.03 -5.43
N ILE A 272 -6.44 -19.95 -6.36
CA ILE A 272 -6.34 -19.71 -7.81
C ILE A 272 -7.36 -18.67 -8.27
N LEU A 273 -8.62 -18.78 -7.82
CA LEU A 273 -9.66 -17.79 -8.12
C LEU A 273 -9.29 -16.41 -7.59
N TYR A 274 -8.71 -16.34 -6.38
CA TYR A 274 -8.19 -15.09 -5.82
C TYR A 274 -7.07 -14.50 -6.68
N ALA A 275 -6.07 -15.30 -7.03
CA ALA A 275 -4.94 -14.87 -7.86
C ALA A 275 -5.43 -14.33 -9.21
N ARG A 276 -6.36 -15.04 -9.85
CA ARG A 276 -6.94 -14.64 -11.14
C ARG A 276 -7.77 -13.35 -11.08
N ALA A 277 -8.46 -13.12 -9.96
CA ALA A 277 -9.34 -11.97 -9.81
C ALA A 277 -8.60 -10.71 -9.33
N ASN A 278 -7.54 -10.85 -8.54
CA ASN A 278 -6.92 -9.73 -7.82
C ASN A 278 -5.45 -9.49 -8.22
N GLU A 279 -4.76 -10.47 -8.79
CA GLU A 279 -3.34 -10.34 -9.15
C GLU A 279 -3.17 -10.29 -10.67
N HIS A 280 -2.40 -9.30 -11.13
CA HIS A 280 -2.01 -9.16 -12.55
C HIS A 280 -0.84 -10.12 -12.85
N THR A 281 -1.10 -11.42 -12.93
CA THR A 281 -0.09 -12.47 -13.15
C THR A 281 -0.56 -13.56 -14.11
N SER A 282 0.36 -14.10 -14.90
CA SER A 282 0.16 -15.26 -15.78
C SER A 282 0.69 -16.57 -15.18
N HIS A 283 1.38 -16.50 -14.03
CA HIS A 283 2.09 -17.63 -13.42
C HIS A 283 1.90 -17.67 -11.89
N LEU A 284 1.44 -18.81 -11.39
CA LEU A 284 1.22 -19.08 -9.98
C LEU A 284 2.13 -20.24 -9.53
N LEU A 285 2.93 -19.99 -8.50
CA LEU A 285 3.78 -20.99 -7.87
C LEU A 285 3.13 -21.48 -6.57
N VAL A 286 2.71 -22.75 -6.54
CA VAL A 286 2.21 -23.38 -5.32
C VAL A 286 3.40 -23.99 -4.58
N VAL A 287 3.73 -23.44 -3.41
CA VAL A 287 4.86 -23.87 -2.60
C VAL A 287 4.37 -24.65 -1.38
N HIS A 288 4.90 -25.85 -1.21
CA HIS A 288 4.75 -26.65 0.00
C HIS A 288 6.08 -26.71 0.75
N VAL A 289 6.05 -26.46 2.05
CA VAL A 289 7.23 -26.50 2.93
C VAL A 289 7.11 -27.71 3.85
N SER A 290 8.11 -28.58 3.84
CA SER A 290 8.19 -29.80 4.65
C SER A 290 9.55 -29.94 5.34
N THR A 291 9.65 -30.87 6.28
CA THR A 291 10.92 -31.25 6.93
C THR A 291 11.84 -32.01 5.97
N GLU A 292 13.15 -31.83 6.10
CA GLU A 292 14.13 -32.69 5.42
C GLU A 292 14.04 -34.16 5.81
N SER A 293 13.62 -34.46 7.05
CA SER A 293 13.25 -35.82 7.44
C SER A 293 12.10 -36.36 6.60
N GLY A 294 11.23 -35.53 6.01
CA GLY A 294 10.20 -35.93 5.03
C GLY A 294 10.72 -36.13 3.60
N VAL A 295 11.90 -35.60 3.25
CA VAL A 295 12.58 -35.93 1.97
C VAL A 295 13.39 -37.21 2.08
N GLN A 296 14.01 -37.45 3.24
CA GLN A 296 14.65 -38.74 3.53
C GLN A 296 13.61 -39.83 3.88
N ALA A 297 12.45 -39.43 4.42
CA ALA A 297 11.24 -40.24 4.58
C ALA A 297 10.28 -40.12 3.39
N MET A 298 10.82 -40.15 2.17
CA MET A 298 10.10 -40.85 1.08
C MET A 298 9.88 -42.35 1.40
N ALA A 299 10.31 -42.82 2.58
CA ALA A 299 10.06 -44.13 3.16
C ALA A 299 8.94 -44.17 4.23
N ASP A 300 8.42 -43.03 4.72
CA ASP A 300 7.18 -43.00 5.53
C ASP A 300 5.99 -42.73 4.59
N GLU A 301 5.13 -43.74 4.39
CA GLU A 301 4.11 -43.79 3.34
C GLU A 301 3.07 -42.63 3.36
N GLU A 302 2.92 -41.89 4.46
CA GLU A 302 1.86 -40.87 4.57
C GLU A 302 2.29 -39.47 4.08
N ASP A 303 3.49 -38.98 4.45
CA ASP A 303 3.91 -37.61 4.09
C ASP A 303 4.43 -37.51 2.64
N GLY A 304 5.15 -38.51 2.14
CA GLY A 304 5.53 -38.59 0.73
C GLY A 304 4.31 -38.64 -0.19
N LYS A 305 3.30 -39.43 0.20
CA LYS A 305 2.02 -39.55 -0.52
C LYS A 305 1.21 -38.25 -0.48
N ASN A 306 1.29 -37.47 0.60
CA ASN A 306 0.68 -36.14 0.66
C ASN A 306 1.29 -35.16 -0.34
N VAL A 307 2.62 -35.18 -0.53
CA VAL A 307 3.32 -34.32 -1.51
C VAL A 307 2.98 -34.72 -2.94
N GLU A 308 2.99 -36.03 -3.26
CA GLU A 308 2.58 -36.53 -4.57
C GLU A 308 1.12 -36.19 -4.88
N THR A 309 0.21 -36.42 -3.93
CA THR A 309 -1.21 -36.08 -4.07
C THR A 309 -1.40 -34.57 -4.30
N LEU A 310 -0.60 -33.73 -3.63
CA LEU A 310 -0.63 -32.29 -3.82
C LEU A 310 -0.13 -31.89 -5.21
N ALA A 311 0.96 -32.51 -5.69
CA ALA A 311 1.51 -32.29 -7.01
C ALA A 311 0.51 -32.70 -8.11
N GLU A 312 -0.14 -33.85 -7.98
CA GLU A 312 -1.20 -34.30 -8.88
C GLU A 312 -2.39 -33.33 -8.89
N SER A 313 -2.82 -32.88 -7.71
CA SER A 313 -3.91 -31.91 -7.58
C SER A 313 -3.58 -30.58 -8.26
N VAL A 314 -2.35 -30.09 -8.11
CA VAL A 314 -1.88 -28.88 -8.81
C VAL A 314 -1.82 -29.09 -10.31
N ALA A 315 -1.35 -30.25 -10.80
CA ALA A 315 -1.31 -30.57 -12.21
C ALA A 315 -2.72 -30.66 -12.84
N ILE A 316 -3.70 -31.16 -12.11
CA ILE A 316 -5.11 -31.14 -12.52
C ILE A 316 -5.60 -29.68 -12.62
N LEU A 317 -5.31 -28.85 -11.62
CA LEU A 317 -5.73 -27.44 -11.60
C LEU A 317 -5.09 -26.62 -12.73
N ASP A 318 -3.82 -26.87 -13.06
CA ASP A 318 -3.14 -26.24 -14.21
C ASP A 318 -3.89 -26.52 -15.53
N ARG A 319 -4.32 -27.77 -15.74
CA ARG A 319 -5.14 -28.17 -16.90
C ARG A 319 -6.53 -27.53 -16.92
N ILE A 320 -7.14 -27.34 -15.75
CA ILE A 320 -8.45 -26.69 -15.61
C ILE A 320 -8.36 -25.19 -15.93
N TYR A 321 -7.22 -24.55 -15.63
CA TYR A 321 -7.04 -23.11 -15.74
C TYR A 321 -5.99 -22.71 -16.79
N PRO A 322 -6.22 -22.92 -18.09
CA PRO A 322 -5.20 -22.75 -19.15
C PRO A 322 -4.69 -21.31 -19.35
N LYS A 323 -5.33 -20.31 -18.72
CA LYS A 323 -4.91 -18.90 -18.78
C LYS A 323 -3.92 -18.52 -17.68
N LEU A 324 -3.70 -19.40 -16.70
CA LEU A 324 -2.80 -19.20 -15.57
C LEU A 324 -1.94 -20.45 -15.48
N LYS A 325 -0.64 -20.34 -15.74
CA LYS A 325 0.28 -21.46 -15.54
C LYS A 325 0.43 -21.70 -14.04
N ILE A 326 0.25 -22.93 -13.58
CA ILE A 326 0.36 -23.29 -12.16
C ILE A 326 1.46 -24.33 -12.00
N ASP A 327 2.57 -23.91 -11.38
CA ASP A 327 3.69 -24.81 -11.10
C ASP A 327 3.69 -25.19 -9.61
N PHE A 328 4.11 -26.43 -9.30
CA PHE A 328 4.27 -26.91 -7.94
C PHE A 328 5.76 -26.93 -7.56
N VAL A 329 6.08 -26.43 -6.36
CA VAL A 329 7.42 -26.47 -5.78
C VAL A 329 7.36 -27.04 -4.37
N HIS A 330 8.19 -28.05 -4.15
CA HIS A 330 8.42 -28.63 -2.84
C HIS A 330 9.73 -28.08 -2.25
N VAL A 331 9.65 -27.47 -1.07
CA VAL A 331 10.80 -26.93 -0.34
C VAL A 331 11.00 -27.71 0.94
N ALA A 332 12.11 -28.42 1.02
CA ALA A 332 12.51 -29.15 2.21
C ALA A 332 13.44 -28.29 3.07
N MET A 333 13.12 -28.16 4.35
CA MET A 333 13.92 -27.40 5.31
C MET A 333 14.29 -28.25 6.52
N HIS A 334 15.50 -28.06 7.05
CA HIS A 334 15.98 -28.74 8.27
C HIS A 334 15.06 -28.50 9.49
N SER A 335 14.52 -27.29 9.64
CA SER A 335 13.65 -26.93 10.76
C SER A 335 12.20 -27.39 10.62
N GLY A 336 11.76 -27.80 9.42
CA GLY A 336 10.40 -28.28 9.16
C GLY A 336 9.26 -27.26 9.19
N GLU A 337 9.44 -26.15 9.90
CA GLU A 337 8.37 -25.20 10.13
C GLU A 337 8.34 -24.08 9.08
N PHE A 338 7.15 -23.83 8.54
CA PHE A 338 6.89 -22.64 7.73
C PHE A 338 7.09 -21.38 8.57
N GLY A 339 8.01 -20.51 8.14
CA GLY A 339 8.32 -19.27 8.83
C GLY A 339 9.02 -18.24 7.95
N PRO A 340 9.54 -17.15 8.56
CA PRO A 340 10.22 -16.07 7.84
C PRO A 340 11.40 -16.54 6.98
N ALA A 341 12.14 -17.55 7.45
CA ALA A 341 13.28 -18.12 6.72
C ALA A 341 12.85 -18.82 5.41
N ALA A 342 11.74 -19.57 5.43
CA ALA A 342 11.17 -20.20 4.23
C ALA A 342 10.76 -19.15 3.20
N ILE A 343 10.09 -18.09 3.66
CA ILE A 343 9.65 -16.99 2.80
C ILE A 343 10.85 -16.25 2.18
N GLU A 344 11.89 -15.96 2.97
CA GLU A 344 13.12 -15.32 2.49
C GLU A 344 13.84 -16.18 1.46
N TRP A 345 13.94 -17.48 1.72
CA TRP A 345 14.58 -18.43 0.81
C TRP A 345 13.85 -18.48 -0.54
N VAL A 346 12.51 -18.62 -0.53
CA VAL A 346 11.70 -18.61 -1.76
C VAL A 346 11.83 -17.27 -2.49
N SER A 347 11.87 -16.17 -1.74
CA SER A 347 11.99 -14.81 -2.31
C SER A 347 13.31 -14.63 -3.04
N SER A 348 14.40 -15.11 -2.44
CA SER A 348 15.75 -15.02 -2.99
C SER A 348 15.97 -16.01 -4.14
N ALA A 349 15.51 -17.24 -4.00
CA ALA A 349 15.71 -18.31 -4.99
C ALA A 349 14.97 -18.05 -6.31
N TYR A 350 13.74 -17.53 -6.23
CA TYR A 350 12.91 -17.26 -7.41
C TYR A 350 12.92 -15.78 -7.83
N GLY A 351 13.60 -14.90 -7.08
CA GLY A 351 13.58 -13.45 -7.33
C GLY A 351 12.19 -12.81 -7.18
N ILE A 352 11.29 -13.45 -6.44
CA ILE A 352 9.90 -13.00 -6.26
C ILE A 352 9.84 -12.17 -4.97
N PRO A 353 9.38 -10.91 -5.00
CA PRO A 353 9.30 -10.12 -3.78
C PRO A 353 8.20 -10.65 -2.85
N LYS A 354 8.44 -10.59 -1.53
CA LYS A 354 7.54 -11.15 -0.51
C LYS A 354 6.09 -10.65 -0.58
N ASN A 355 5.89 -9.43 -1.07
CA ASN A 355 4.55 -8.85 -1.24
C ASN A 355 3.72 -9.49 -2.37
N MET A 356 4.34 -10.29 -3.25
CA MET A 356 3.66 -11.10 -4.27
C MET A 356 3.39 -12.54 -3.80
N MET A 357 3.66 -12.82 -2.52
CA MET A 357 3.40 -14.11 -1.91
C MET A 357 2.18 -14.02 -1.01
N PHE A 358 1.39 -15.09 -0.99
CA PHE A 358 0.21 -15.19 -0.16
C PHE A 358 0.08 -16.53 0.55
N MET A 359 -0.61 -16.49 1.69
CA MET A 359 -0.88 -17.65 2.52
C MET A 359 -2.31 -17.62 3.05
N LYS A 360 -2.84 -18.78 3.46
CA LYS A 360 -4.10 -18.86 4.20
C LYS A 360 -3.96 -18.15 5.54
N GLN A 361 -5.06 -17.61 6.05
CA GLN A 361 -5.12 -17.05 7.40
C GLN A 361 -4.55 -18.03 8.44
N PRO A 362 -3.51 -17.63 9.21
CA PRO A 362 -2.95 -18.47 10.26
C PRO A 362 -3.95 -18.68 11.39
N SER A 363 -3.87 -19.83 12.07
CA SER A 363 -4.60 -20.11 13.29
C SER A 363 -4.02 -19.32 14.48
N ALA A 364 -4.77 -19.24 15.58
CA ALA A 364 -4.30 -18.62 16.83
C ALA A 364 -3.04 -19.28 17.40
N SER A 365 -2.75 -20.53 17.02
CA SER A 365 -1.57 -21.31 17.42
C SER A 365 -0.34 -21.09 16.53
N PHE A 366 -0.38 -20.16 15.58
CA PHE A 366 0.75 -19.91 14.68
C PHE A 366 1.90 -19.21 15.43
N PRO A 367 3.15 -19.75 15.37
CA PRO A 367 4.25 -19.31 16.25
C PRO A 367 4.86 -17.96 15.87
N HIS A 368 4.61 -17.47 14.65
CA HIS A 368 5.19 -16.23 14.15
C HIS A 368 4.17 -15.10 14.08
N SER A 369 4.63 -13.88 14.39
CA SER A 369 3.81 -12.69 14.16
C SER A 369 3.66 -12.44 12.65
N ILE A 370 2.53 -11.87 12.23
CA ILE A 370 2.30 -11.52 10.82
C ILE A 370 3.34 -10.50 10.33
N ALA A 371 3.78 -9.58 11.21
CA ALA A 371 4.83 -8.61 10.90
C ALA A 371 6.16 -9.27 10.54
N THR A 372 6.52 -10.37 11.23
CA THR A 372 7.77 -11.11 10.95
C THR A 372 7.80 -11.82 9.60
N LEU A 373 6.64 -12.01 8.95
CA LEU A 373 6.57 -12.60 7.61
C LEU A 373 6.99 -11.62 6.50
N GLY A 374 7.29 -10.35 6.82
CA GLY A 374 7.93 -9.43 5.89
C GLY A 374 7.03 -8.96 4.73
N GLY A 375 5.71 -9.02 4.90
CA GLY A 375 4.74 -8.50 3.93
C GLY A 375 4.04 -9.54 3.05
N VAL A 376 4.11 -10.83 3.41
CA VAL A 376 3.25 -11.87 2.82
C VAL A 376 1.78 -11.52 3.03
N ARG A 377 0.97 -11.64 1.97
CA ARG A 377 -0.45 -11.32 1.98
C ARG A 377 -1.25 -12.48 2.56
N ILE A 378 -2.28 -12.18 3.35
CA ILE A 378 -3.16 -13.20 3.92
C ILE A 378 -4.45 -13.24 3.10
N VAL A 379 -4.77 -14.41 2.54
CA VAL A 379 -5.99 -14.66 1.78
C VAL A 379 -6.96 -15.49 2.63
N THR A 380 -8.25 -15.15 2.56
CA THR A 380 -9.31 -15.92 3.21
C THR A 380 -9.62 -17.16 2.38
N GLY A 381 -9.68 -18.32 3.05
CA GLY A 381 -9.93 -19.61 2.40
C GLY A 381 -11.40 -19.99 2.27
#